data_AF-A0A9E3E412-F1
#
_entry.id   AF-A0A9E3E412-F1
#
_cell.length_a   1.000
_cell.length_b   1.000
_cell.length_c   1.000
_cell.angle_alpha   90.00
_cell.angle_beta   90.00
_cell.angle_gamma   90.00
#
_symmetry.space_group_name_H-M   'P 1'
#
loop_
_entity.id
_entity.type
_entity.pdbx_description
1 polymer ?
#
loop_
_entity_poly.entity_id
_entity_poly.type
_entity_poly.pdbx_seq_one_letter_code
_entity_poly.pdbx_strand_id
1 'polypeptide(L)' 'MPQVFHPPVILGIKLALLATLGMIAVVWVTFYKALPAHSGLLSPSQPIPFSHKHHVGDDGIDCRYC' A
#
# COMPACT_ATOMS: atom_id res chain seq x y z
N MET A 1 -31.32 -26.98 -9.58
CA MET A 1 -31.89 -25.64 -9.85
C MET A 1 -31.91 -25.46 -11.37
N PRO A 2 -33.02 -25.10 -12.01
CA PRO A 2 -33.05 -24.91 -13.45
C PRO A 2 -32.09 -23.79 -13.85
N GLN A 3 -31.25 -24.06 -14.84
CA GLN A 3 -30.24 -23.12 -15.32
C GLN A 3 -30.95 -22.06 -16.18
N VAL A 4 -31.09 -20.84 -15.65
CA VAL A 4 -31.82 -19.74 -16.31
C VAL A 4 -31.09 -19.22 -17.57
N PHE A 5 -29.77 -19.39 -17.65
CA PHE A 5 -28.93 -18.89 -18.74
C PHE A 5 -28.15 -20.01 -19.43
N HIS A 6 -27.93 -19.94 -20.74
CA HIS A 6 -27.11 -20.94 -21.44
C HIS A 6 -25.63 -20.90 -21.00
N PRO A 7 -24.90 -22.03 -21.03
CA PRO A 7 -23.49 -22.11 -20.61
C PRO A 7 -22.54 -21.03 -21.17
N PRO A 8 -22.60 -20.63 -22.46
CA PRO A 8 -21.72 -19.56 -22.97
C PRO A 8 -22.03 -18.19 -22.35
N VAL A 9 -23.28 -17.93 -21.98
CA VAL A 9 -23.68 -16.67 -21.31
C VAL A 9 -23.08 -16.62 -19.91
N ILE A 10 -23.11 -17.76 -19.19
CA ILE A 10 -22.48 -17.88 -17.87
C ILE A 10 -20.96 -17.67 -17.96
N LEU A 11 -20.31 -18.23 -19.00
CA LEU A 11 -18.89 -18.01 -19.25
C LEU A 11 -18.60 -16.52 -19.51
N GLY A 12 -19.40 -15.87 -20.36
CA GLY A 12 -19.27 -14.43 -20.65
C GLY A 12 -19.40 -13.58 -19.40
N ILE A 13 -20.40 -13.84 -18.55
CA ILE A 13 -20.58 -13.14 -17.27
C ILE A 13 -19.37 -13.33 -16.36
N LYS A 14 -18.86 -14.56 -16.20
CA LYS A 14 -17.69 -14.85 -15.36
C LYS A 14 -16.45 -14.11 -15.86
N LEU A 15 -16.20 -14.11 -17.17
CA LEU A 15 -15.05 -13.42 -17.76
C LEU A 15 -15.16 -11.90 -17.59
N ALA A 16 -16.34 -11.34 -17.78
CA ALA A 16 -16.58 -9.91 -17.54
C ALA A 16 -16.34 -9.53 -16.07
N LEU A 17 -16.79 -10.37 -15.14
CA LEU A 17 -16.60 -10.16 -13.69
C LEU A 17 -15.12 -10.22 -13.31
N LEU A 18 -14.39 -11.22 -13.82
CA LEU A 18 -12.94 -11.35 -13.61
C LEU A 18 -12.17 -10.17 -14.21
N ALA A 19 -12.51 -9.74 -15.42
CA ALA A 19 -11.88 -8.59 -16.06
C ALA A 19 -12.10 -7.29 -15.26
N THR A 20 -13.32 -7.09 -14.76
CA THR A 20 -13.67 -5.92 -13.95
C THR A 20 -12.88 -5.92 -12.63
N LEU A 21 -12.86 -7.05 -11.92
CA LEU A 21 -12.09 -7.19 -10.68
C LEU A 21 -10.59 -7.00 -10.92
N GLY A 22 -10.06 -7.54 -12.01
CA GLY A 22 -8.66 -7.35 -12.41
C GLY A 22 -8.34 -5.88 -12.67
N MET A 23 -9.21 -5.16 -13.36
CA MET A 23 -9.04 -3.72 -13.61
C MET A 23 -9.05 -2.91 -12.32
N ILE A 24 -9.99 -3.20 -11.40
CA ILE A 24 -10.04 -2.56 -10.08
C ILE A 24 -8.75 -2.82 -9.31
N ALA A 25 -8.25 -4.05 -9.30
CA ALA A 25 -7.00 -4.40 -8.61
C ALA A 25 -5.80 -3.64 -9.19
N VAL A 26 -5.70 -3.54 -10.51
CA VAL A 26 -4.63 -2.78 -11.18
C VAL A 26 -4.69 -1.31 -10.78
N VAL A 27 -5.87 -0.67 -10.88
CA VAL A 27 -6.06 0.73 -10.47
C VAL A 27 -5.71 0.92 -8.99
N TRP A 28 -6.14 0.01 -8.12
CA TRP A 28 -5.86 0.11 -6.70
C TRP A 28 -4.34 0.04 -6.41
N VAL A 29 -3.63 -0.90 -7.03
CA VAL A 29 -2.18 -1.04 -6.86
C VAL A 29 -1.42 0.17 -7.41
N THR A 30 -1.82 0.70 -8.56
CA THR A 30 -1.16 1.89 -9.13
C THR A 30 -1.37 3.11 -8.25
N PHE A 31 -2.59 3.35 -7.77
CA PHE A 31 -2.87 4.44 -6.83
C PHE A 31 -2.11 4.27 -5.51
N TYR A 32 -2.13 3.08 -4.91
CA TYR A 32 -1.42 2.81 -3.66
C TYR A 32 0.09 3.09 -3.76
N LYS A 33 0.70 2.75 -4.90
CA LYS A 33 2.13 3.03 -5.16
C LYS A 33 2.41 4.48 -5.54
N ALA A 34 1.43 5.18 -6.12
CA ALA A 34 1.54 6.58 -6.48
C ALA A 34 1.31 7.52 -5.29
N LEU A 35 0.69 7.03 -4.21
CA LEU A 35 0.64 7.77 -2.96
C LEU A 35 2.07 8.13 -2.53
N PRO A 36 2.31 9.38 -2.08
CA PRO A 36 3.60 9.74 -1.56
C PRO A 36 3.98 8.75 -0.47
N ALA A 37 5.10 8.05 -0.66
CA ALA A 37 5.77 7.44 0.47
C ALA A 37 5.92 8.56 1.50
N HIS A 38 5.66 8.27 2.78
CA HIS A 38 5.96 9.21 3.87
C HIS A 38 7.50 9.27 4.05
N SER A 39 8.23 9.40 2.94
CA SER A 39 9.67 9.44 2.83
C SER A 39 10.12 10.84 3.23
N GLY A 40 10.40 11.03 4.52
CA GLY A 40 11.23 12.10 5.06
C GLY A 40 10.72 13.54 4.96
N LEU A 41 9.67 13.82 4.20
CA LEU A 41 9.13 15.16 3.98
C LEU A 41 8.27 15.69 5.15
N LEU A 42 7.92 14.82 6.10
CA LEU A 42 7.23 15.19 7.33
C LEU A 42 8.11 14.94 8.56
N SER A 43 9.38 15.33 8.54
CA SER A 43 10.07 15.56 9.81
C SER A 43 9.38 16.75 10.49
N PRO A 44 8.65 16.54 11.61
CA PRO A 44 8.02 17.65 12.29
C PRO A 44 9.09 18.63 12.77
N SER A 45 8.76 19.93 12.80
CA SER A 45 9.63 20.91 13.43
C SER A 45 9.84 20.49 14.88
N GLN A 46 11.07 20.12 15.22
CA GLN A 46 11.40 19.70 16.56
C GLN A 46 11.75 20.94 17.39
N PRO A 47 11.16 21.11 18.60
CA PRO A 47 11.54 22.19 19.50
C PRO A 47 13.02 22.16 19.86
N ILE A 48 13.61 20.96 19.85
CA ILE A 48 15.03 20.68 20.13
C ILE A 48 15.57 19.85 18.97
N PRO A 49 16.77 20.15 18.42
CA PRO A 49 17.34 19.40 17.30
C PRO A 49 17.88 18.04 17.76
N PHE A 50 16.99 17.10 18.07
CA PHE A 50 17.38 15.74 18.47
C PHE A 50 17.90 14.95 17.26
N SER A 51 19.08 14.35 17.41
CA SER A 51 19.75 13.59 16.34
C SER A 51 19.90 12.13 16.73
N HIS A 52 19.07 11.24 16.18
CA HIS A 52 19.26 9.80 16.33
C HIS A 52 20.63 9.34 15.80
N LYS A 53 21.18 10.03 14.79
CA LYS A 53 22.48 9.73 14.21
C LYS A 53 23.61 9.87 15.23
N HIS A 54 23.58 10.94 16.04
CA HIS A 54 24.57 11.19 17.07
C HIS A 54 24.50 10.13 18.18
N HIS A 55 23.31 9.90 18.72
CA HIS A 55 23.13 8.99 19.86
C HIS A 55 23.44 7.52 19.54
N VAL A 56 22.99 7.01 18.38
CA VAL A 56 23.25 5.61 18.01
C VAL A 56 24.65 5.46 17.41
N GLY A 57 25.09 6.43 16.61
CA GLY A 57 26.36 6.35 15.87
C GLY A 57 27.58 6.69 16.72
N ASP A 58 27.54 7.84 17.40
CA ASP A 58 28.69 8.38 18.11
C ASP A 58 28.72 7.87 19.57
N ASP A 59 27.57 7.90 20.24
CA ASP A 59 27.47 7.53 21.67
C ASP A 59 27.22 6.03 21.89
N GLY A 60 26.79 5.30 20.85
CA GLY A 60 26.52 3.86 20.91
C GLY A 60 25.32 3.48 21.80
N ILE A 61 24.37 4.39 21.98
CA ILE A 61 23.18 4.15 22.80
C ILE A 61 22.26 3.13 22.10
N ASP A 62 21.89 2.08 22.81
CA ASP A 62 20.98 1.03 22.32
C ASP A 62 19.58 1.60 22.04
N CYS A 63 18.96 1.18 20.94
CA CYS A 63 17.64 1.67 20.50
C CYS A 63 16.50 1.41 21.49
N ARG A 64 16.70 0.57 22.51
CA ARG A 64 15.72 0.24 23.55
C ARG A 64 15.87 1.12 24.80
N TYR A 65 16.89 1.96 24.86
CA TYR A 65 17.15 2.81 26.02
C TYR A 65 16.23 4.03 26.08
N CYS A 66 16.00 4.68 24.93
CA CYS A 66 15.14 5.85 24.77
C CYS A 66 13.73 5.46 24.33
#